data_AF-A0A925KBH8-F1
#
_entry.id   AF-A0A925KBH8-F1
#
_cell.length_a   1.000
_cell.length_b   1.000
_cell.length_c   1.000
_cell.angle_alpha   90.00
_cell.angle_beta   90.00
_cell.angle_gamma   90.00
#
_symmetry.space_group_name_H-M   'P 1'
#
loop_
_entity.id
_entity.type
_entity.pdbx_description
1 polymer ?
#
loop_
_entity_poly.entity_id
_entity_poly.type
_entity_poly.pdbx_seq_one_letter_code
_entity_poly.pdbx_strand_id
1 'polypeptide(L)' 'WSVVLPGVQVGRGARITRTVIDRDCFIPDGLVIGEDAERDAERFYRTQSGITLVTREMLRKLTIPEAPAALPL' A
#
# COMPACT_ATOMS: atom_id res chain seq x y z
N TRP A 1 3.92 -15.90 0.47
CA TRP A 1 2.57 -15.96 -0.11
C TRP A 1 1.87 -14.64 0.15
N SER A 2 0.89 -14.31 -0.68
CA SER A 2 0.04 -13.13 -0.52
C SER A 2 -1.39 -13.49 -0.89
N VAL A 3 -2.35 -12.83 -0.25
CA VAL A 3 -3.77 -12.96 -0.55
C VAL A 3 -4.22 -11.69 -1.23
N VAL A 4 -4.74 -11.84 -2.45
CA VAL A 4 -5.18 -10.74 -3.29
C VAL A 4 -6.68 -10.88 -3.48
N LEU A 5 -7.44 -9.91 -2.96
CA LEU A 5 -8.90 -9.96 -3.07
C LEU A 5 -9.38 -9.60 -4.49
N PRO A 6 -10.65 -9.89 -4.83
CA PRO A 6 -11.19 -9.58 -6.15
C PRO A 6 -11.05 -8.11 -6.56
N GLY A 7 -10.82 -7.88 -7.86
CA GLY A 7 -10.73 -6.54 -8.45
C GLY A 7 -9.39 -5.83 -8.27
N VAL A 8 -8.43 -6.43 -7.56
CA VAL A 8 -7.09 -5.86 -7.41
C VAL A 8 -6.33 -5.84 -8.74
N GLN A 9 -5.71 -4.71 -9.03
CA GLN A 9 -4.81 -4.52 -10.18
C GLN A 9 -3.39 -4.30 -9.67
N VAL A 10 -2.43 -5.03 -10.25
CA VAL A 10 -1.03 -4.96 -9.87
C VAL A 10 -0.22 -4.31 -10.98
N GLY A 11 0.37 -3.16 -10.69
CA GLY A 11 1.22 -2.40 -11.58
C GLY A 11 2.48 -3.16 -11.98
N ARG A 12 3.07 -2.73 -13.11
CA ARG A 12 4.26 -3.37 -13.67
C ARG A 12 5.44 -3.23 -12.70
N GLY A 13 6.14 -4.34 -12.47
CA GLY A 13 7.33 -4.35 -11.61
C GLY A 13 7.03 -4.17 -10.11
N ALA A 14 5.76 -4.12 -9.70
CA ALA A 14 5.42 -4.17 -8.28
C ALA A 14 5.85 -5.51 -7.67
N ARG A 15 6.36 -5.47 -6.43
CA ARG A 15 6.84 -6.65 -5.70
C ARG A 15 6.07 -6.76 -4.39
N ILE A 16 5.38 -7.88 -4.22
CA ILE A 16 4.38 -8.05 -3.17
C ILE A 16 4.66 -9.36 -2.45
N THR A 17 4.98 -9.27 -1.16
CA THR A 17 5.33 -10.43 -0.33
C THR A 17 4.63 -10.34 1.02
N ARG A 18 4.10 -11.46 1.54
CA ARG A 18 3.49 -11.52 2.90
C ARG A 18 2.38 -10.48 3.12
N THR A 19 1.50 -10.32 2.14
CA THR A 19 0.48 -9.27 2.16
C THR A 19 -0.93 -9.82 2.04
N VAL A 20 -1.88 -9.02 2.53
CA VAL A 20 -3.31 -9.13 2.24
C VAL A 20 -3.73 -7.81 1.59
N ILE A 21 -4.22 -7.87 0.35
CA ILE A 21 -4.63 -6.68 -0.40
C ILE A 21 -6.15 -6.68 -0.51
N ASP A 22 -6.79 -5.62 -0.01
CA ASP A 22 -8.25 -5.46 -0.04
C ASP A 22 -8.78 -5.26 -1.47
N ARG A 23 -10.09 -5.47 -1.64
CA ARG A 23 -10.79 -5.40 -2.93
C ARG A 23 -10.56 -4.10 -3.67
N ASP A 24 -10.53 -4.19 -4.99
CA ASP A 24 -10.46 -3.06 -5.92
C ASP A 24 -9.26 -2.11 -5.69
N CYS A 25 -8.18 -2.60 -5.07
CA CYS A 25 -6.95 -1.83 -4.93
C CYS A 25 -6.18 -1.77 -6.26
N PHE A 26 -5.63 -0.60 -6.57
CA PHE A 26 -4.67 -0.42 -7.64
C PHE A 26 -3.28 -0.23 -7.04
N ILE A 27 -2.41 -1.22 -7.23
CA ILE A 27 -1.01 -1.15 -6.78
C ILE A 27 -0.20 -0.43 -7.87
N PRO A 28 0.46 0.71 -7.56
CA PRO A 28 1.26 1.43 -8.53
C PRO A 28 2.44 0.62 -9.09
N ASP A 29 2.88 1.01 -10.28
CA ASP A 29 4.08 0.47 -10.90
C ASP A 29 5.30 0.61 -9.97
N GLY A 30 6.10 -0.45 -9.87
CA GLY A 30 7.31 -0.48 -9.06
C GLY A 30 7.10 -0.45 -7.53
N LEU A 31 5.86 -0.41 -7.02
CA LEU A 31 5.64 -0.39 -5.57
C LEU A 31 6.08 -1.71 -4.93
N VAL A 32 6.93 -1.62 -3.91
CA VAL A 32 7.42 -2.75 -3.13
C VAL A 32 6.74 -2.77 -1.75
N ILE A 33 6.11 -3.90 -1.44
CA ILE A 33 5.41 -4.14 -0.17
C ILE A 33 5.80 -5.52 0.38
N GLY A 34 6.19 -5.56 1.65
CA GLY A 34 6.51 -6.78 2.40
C GLY A 34 7.99 -7.14 2.44
N GLU A 35 8.87 -6.22 2.03
CA GLU A 35 10.33 -6.42 1.98
C GLU A 35 11.09 -5.57 2.99
N ASP A 36 10.52 -4.43 3.42
CA ASP A 36 11.12 -3.52 4.38
C ASP A 36 10.12 -3.28 5.51
N ALA A 37 10.40 -3.88 6.66
CA ALA A 37 9.46 -3.91 7.78
C ALA A 37 9.12 -2.52 8.32
N GLU A 38 10.09 -1.60 8.34
CA GLU A 38 9.92 -0.25 8.86
C GLU A 38 9.09 0.58 7.88
N ARG A 39 9.51 0.61 6.61
CA ARG A 39 8.77 1.34 5.56
C ARG A 39 7.37 0.81 5.35
N ASP A 40 7.14 -0.50 5.51
CA ASP A 40 5.80 -1.06 5.38
C ASP A 40 4.91 -0.71 6.57
N ALA A 41 5.46 -0.62 7.78
CA ALA A 41 4.73 -0.19 8.96
C ALA A 41 4.40 1.31 8.94
N GLU A 42 5.21 2.14 8.27
CA GLU A 42 4.93 3.56 8.03
C GLU A 42 3.78 3.77 7.04
N ARG A 43 3.70 2.92 6.01
CA ARG A 43 2.76 3.10 4.88
C ARG A 43 1.44 2.33 5.04
N PHE A 44 1.46 1.23 5.77
CA PHE A 44 0.37 0.25 5.85
C PHE A 44 0.21 -0.31 7.25
N TYR A 45 -0.87 -1.05 7.49
CA TYR A 45 -0.99 -1.82 8.72
C TYR A 45 -0.15 -3.10 8.61
N ARG A 46 0.80 -3.29 9.52
CA ARG A 46 1.66 -4.47 9.57
C ARG A 46 1.51 -5.19 10.92
N THR A 47 1.23 -6.48 10.89
CA THR A 47 1.15 -7.30 12.10
C THR A 47 2.54 -7.55 12.69
N GLN A 48 2.60 -7.94 13.97
CA GLN A 48 3.85 -8.40 14.61
C GLN A 48 4.47 -9.62 13.90
N SER A 49 3.63 -10.49 13.32
CA SER A 49 4.06 -11.63 12.51
C SER A 49 4.55 -11.23 11.10
N GLY A 50 4.53 -9.94 10.75
CA GLY A 50 5.02 -9.42 9.49
C GLY A 50 4.09 -9.69 8.30
N ILE A 51 2.78 -9.68 8.52
CA ILE A 51 1.77 -9.64 7.46
C ILE A 51 1.33 -8.19 7.26
N THR A 52 1.35 -7.72 6.01
CA THR A 52 0.98 -6.35 5.66
C THR A 52 -0.41 -6.30 5.04
N LEU A 53 -1.34 -5.58 5.68
CA LEU A 53 -2.67 -5.28 5.15
C LEU A 53 -2.62 -3.99 4.33
N VAL A 54 -3.07 -4.07 3.09
CA VAL A 54 -3.12 -2.94 2.15
C VAL A 54 -4.56 -2.61 1.82
N THR A 55 -4.97 -1.36 2.03
CA THR A 55 -6.31 -0.85 1.65
C THR A 55 -6.22 0.30 0.67
N ARG A 56 -7.33 0.59 -0.03
CA ARG A 56 -7.42 1.71 -0.96
C ARG A 56 -7.11 3.06 -0.31
N GLU A 57 -7.53 3.25 0.94
CA GLU A 57 -7.27 4.49 1.68
C GLU A 57 -5.78 4.68 1.95
N MET A 58 -5.08 3.61 2.35
CA MET A 58 -3.62 3.65 2.56
C MET A 58 -2.88 3.99 1.27
N LEU A 59 -3.28 3.36 0.16
CA LEU A 59 -2.67 3.64 -1.16
C LEU A 59 -2.90 5.09 -1.61
N ARG A 60 -4.09 5.66 -1.36
CA ARG A 60 -4.38 7.07 -1.65
C ARG A 60 -3.47 8.03 -0.90
N LYS A 61 -3.13 7.75 0.36
CA LYS A 61 -2.20 8.57 1.16
C LYS A 61 -0.78 8.61 0.57
N LEU A 62 -0.39 7.58 -0.22
CA LEU A 62 0.90 7.55 -0.91
C LEU A 62 0.89 8.31 -2.25
N THR A 63 -0.28 8.46 -2.88
CA THR A 63 -0.42 9.02 -4.23
C THR A 63 -0.92 10.46 -4.24
N ILE A 64 -1.53 10.92 -3.16
CA ILE A 64 -1.89 12.33 -2.99
C ILE A 64 -0.67 13.02 -2.38
N PRO A 65 0.04 13.93 -3.10
CA PRO A 65 0.97 14.83 -2.43
C PRO A 65 0.19 15.60 -1.38
N GLU A 66 0.73 15.70 -0.16
CA GLU A 66 0.15 16.53 0.90
C GLU A 66 -0.30 17.85 0.26
N ALA A 67 -1.61 18.12 0.24
CA ALA A 67 -2.09 19.39 -0.26
C ALA A 67 -1.38 20.46 0.57
N PRO A 68 -0.81 21.53 -0.04
CA PRO A 68 -0.18 22.57 0.74
C PRO A 68 -1.18 23.02 1.81
N ALA A 69 -0.75 22.95 3.07
CA ALA A 69 -1.50 23.43 4.21
C ALA A 69 -2.14 24.76 3.82
N ALA A 70 -3.47 24.81 3.89
CA ALA A 70 -4.31 25.88 3.38
C ALA A 70 -3.58 27.22 3.37
N LEU A 71 -3.37 27.78 2.18
CA LEU A 71 -2.92 29.17 2.05
C LEU A 71 -3.88 30.00 2.92
N PRO A 72 -3.40 30.74 3.93
CA PRO A 72 -4.26 31.65 4.64
C PRO A 72 -4.76 32.66 3.61
N LEU A 73 -6.08 32.79 3.49
CA LEU A 73 -6.70 33.89 2.76
C LEU A 73 -6.23 35.23 3.34
#